data_AF-A0A074JTY9-F1
#
_entry.id   AF-A0A074JTY9-F1
#
_cell.length_a   1.000
_cell.length_b   1.000
_cell.length_c   1.000
_cell.angle_alpha   90.00
_cell.angle_beta   90.00
_cell.angle_gamma   90.00
#
_symmetry.space_group_name_H-M   'P 1'
#
loop_
_entity.id
_entity.type
_entity.pdbx_description
1 polymer ?
#
loop_
_entity_poly.entity_id
_entity_poly.type
_entity_poly.pdbx_seq_one_letter_code
_entity_poly.pdbx_strand_id
1 'polypeptide(L)'
;MAAARESYSTAFLGAIRAREGEDFLLKAGIDTPGNGREHIWTAPVSISSTEITAELVNEAVYFEGHVGDEITFSPDQISDWSYRRDGKLHGNYTTRVMLPEIPQDQAARLRAILAPLP
;
A
#
# COMPACT_ATOMS: atom_id res chain seq x y z
N MET A 1 -9.34 6.28 -1.48
CA MET A 1 -9.26 4.83 -1.78
C MET A 1 -9.62 4.55 -3.24
N ALA A 2 -10.71 5.11 -3.79
CA ALA A 2 -11.06 4.97 -5.21
C ALA A 2 -9.90 5.31 -6.17
N ALA A 3 -9.27 6.48 -6.01
CA ALA A 3 -8.13 6.90 -6.83
C ALA A 3 -6.91 5.95 -6.74
N ALA A 4 -6.68 5.30 -5.60
CA ALA A 4 -5.60 4.31 -5.48
C ALA A 4 -5.92 3.05 -6.31
N ARG A 5 -7.17 2.61 -6.29
CA ARG A 5 -7.63 1.45 -7.07
C ARG A 5 -7.64 1.73 -8.57
N GLU A 6 -8.09 2.91 -8.98
CA GLU A 6 -8.14 3.34 -10.37
C GLU A 6 -6.73 3.40 -11.00
N SER A 7 -5.74 3.86 -10.23
CA SER A 7 -4.35 3.99 -10.70
C SER A 7 -3.50 2.73 -10.52
N TYR A 8 -3.96 1.73 -9.77
CA TYR A 8 -3.19 0.51 -9.48
C TYR A 8 -2.69 -0.20 -10.75
N SER A 9 -3.56 -0.41 -11.74
CA SER A 9 -3.20 -1.16 -12.95
C SER A 9 -2.22 -0.41 -13.86
N THR A 10 -2.36 0.91 -13.96
CA THR A 10 -1.55 1.75 -14.86
C THR A 10 -0.25 2.19 -14.21
N ALA A 11 -0.28 2.64 -12.96
CA ALA A 11 0.88 3.17 -12.25
C ALA A 11 1.69 2.07 -11.55
N PHE A 12 1.05 1.31 -10.64
CA PHE A 12 1.78 0.33 -9.81
C PHE A 12 2.21 -0.89 -10.61
N LEU A 13 1.27 -1.57 -11.29
CA LEU A 13 1.63 -2.70 -12.16
C LEU A 13 2.42 -2.26 -13.39
N GLY A 14 2.22 -1.03 -13.86
CA GLY A 14 3.06 -0.41 -14.89
C GLY A 14 4.52 -0.35 -14.46
N ALA A 15 4.79 0.19 -13.28
CA ALA A 15 6.13 0.29 -12.69
C ALA A 15 6.78 -1.09 -12.48
N ILE A 16 6.05 -2.07 -11.94
CA ILE A 16 6.56 -3.45 -11.79
C ILE A 16 6.98 -4.04 -13.16
N ARG A 17 6.11 -3.94 -14.17
CA ARG A 17 6.38 -4.49 -15.51
C ARG A 17 7.58 -3.81 -16.19
N ALA A 18 7.69 -2.50 -16.02
CA ALA A 18 8.80 -1.69 -16.53
C ALA A 18 10.10 -1.87 -15.72
N ARG A 19 10.03 -2.51 -14.53
CA ARG A 19 11.11 -2.58 -13.53
C ARG A 19 11.60 -1.19 -13.12
N GLU A 20 10.65 -0.28 -12.96
CA GLU A 20 10.91 1.11 -12.57
C GLU A 20 10.56 1.34 -11.11
N GLY A 21 11.58 1.43 -10.26
CA GLY A 21 11.43 1.65 -8.83
C GLY A 21 11.69 0.41 -7.99
N GLU A 22 11.51 0.57 -6.69
CA GLU A 22 11.86 -0.37 -5.64
C GLU A 22 10.86 -0.26 -4.47
N ASP A 23 10.99 -1.12 -3.46
CA ASP A 23 10.16 -1.10 -2.25
C ASP A 23 8.65 -1.06 -2.54
N PHE A 24 8.20 -1.92 -3.46
CA PHE A 24 6.79 -2.04 -3.82
C PHE A 24 5.98 -2.57 -2.63
N LEU A 25 4.94 -1.85 -2.24
CA LEU A 25 4.05 -2.20 -1.15
C LEU A 25 2.58 -2.02 -1.56
N LEU A 26 1.73 -2.90 -1.06
CA LEU A 26 0.28 -2.81 -1.17
C LEU A 26 -0.32 -2.60 0.21
N LYS A 27 -1.40 -1.83 0.31
CA LYS A 27 -2.21 -1.78 1.52
C LYS A 27 -3.52 -2.51 1.25
N ALA A 28 -3.77 -3.59 1.98
CA ALA A 28 -4.97 -4.40 1.83
C ALA A 28 -5.90 -4.25 3.03
N GLY A 29 -7.21 -4.24 2.77
CA GLY A 29 -8.23 -4.39 3.82
C GLY A 29 -8.50 -5.87 4.09
N ILE A 30 -7.98 -6.37 5.21
CA ILE A 30 -8.10 -7.77 5.65
C ILE A 30 -9.28 -7.89 6.60
N ASP A 31 -10.16 -8.85 6.36
CA ASP A 31 -11.32 -9.10 7.21
C ASP A 31 -10.86 -9.59 8.60
N THR A 32 -11.51 -9.07 9.64
CA THR A 32 -11.17 -9.34 11.04
C THR A 32 -12.28 -10.19 11.69
N PRO A 33 -12.00 -10.94 12.78
CA PRO A 33 -13.02 -11.70 13.50
C PRO A 33 -14.17 -10.82 14.05
N GLY A 34 -13.94 -9.51 14.23
CA GLY A 34 -14.92 -8.54 14.71
C GLY A 34 -15.88 -7.99 13.65
N ASN A 35 -15.97 -8.60 12.46
CA ASN A 35 -16.77 -8.12 11.32
C ASN A 35 -16.35 -6.74 10.78
N GLY A 36 -15.11 -6.34 11.02
CA GLY A 36 -14.48 -5.14 10.44
C GLY A 36 -13.34 -5.51 9.48
N ARG A 37 -12.67 -4.49 8.94
CA ARG A 37 -11.44 -4.66 8.17
C ARG A 37 -10.28 -3.91 8.81
N GLU A 38 -9.14 -4.57 8.88
CA GLU A 38 -7.87 -3.92 9.18
C GLU A 38 -7.14 -3.58 7.88
N HIS A 39 -6.69 -2.33 7.75
CA HIS A 39 -5.91 -1.90 6.59
C HIS A 39 -4.42 -1.98 6.89
N ILE A 40 -3.74 -2.96 6.31
CA ILE A 40 -2.36 -3.31 6.63
C ILE A 40 -1.45 -3.24 5.40
N TRP A 41 -0.19 -2.83 5.58
CA TRP A 41 0.78 -2.80 4.50
C TRP A 41 1.42 -4.17 4.30
N THR A 42 1.67 -4.52 3.04
CA THR A 42 2.26 -5.80 2.63
C THR A 42 3.28 -5.62 1.50
N ALA A 43 4.26 -6.52 1.43
CA ALA A 43 5.20 -6.64 0.34
C ALA A 43 4.75 -7.77 -0.62
N PRO A 44 4.45 -7.48 -1.90
CA PRO A 44 3.90 -8.48 -2.81
C PRO A 44 4.94 -9.55 -3.17
N VAL A 45 4.56 -10.82 -3.01
CA VAL A 45 5.34 -12.01 -3.42
C VAL A 45 4.88 -12.47 -4.81
N SER A 46 3.56 -12.51 -5.03
CA SER A 46 2.97 -12.85 -6.32
C SER A 46 1.71 -12.02 -6.59
N ILE A 47 1.50 -11.65 -7.85
CA ILE A 47 0.34 -10.84 -8.27
C ILE A 47 -0.30 -11.49 -9.50
N SER A 48 -1.58 -11.79 -9.40
CA SER A 48 -2.44 -12.20 -10.52
C SER A 48 -3.65 -11.26 -10.66
N SER A 49 -4.51 -11.53 -11.64
CA SER A 49 -5.74 -10.75 -11.84
C SER A 49 -6.81 -11.00 -10.78
N THR A 50 -6.74 -12.11 -10.05
CA THR A 50 -7.77 -12.54 -9.09
C THR A 50 -7.24 -12.64 -7.66
N GLU A 51 -5.94 -12.79 -7.49
CA GLU A 51 -5.32 -13.11 -6.20
C GLU A 51 -3.92 -12.50 -6.10
N ILE A 52 -3.58 -12.04 -4.91
CA ILE A 52 -2.28 -11.49 -4.54
C ILE A 52 -1.80 -12.22 -3.29
N THR A 53 -0.58 -12.75 -3.33
CA THR A 53 0.14 -13.26 -2.15
C THR A 53 1.17 -12.23 -1.74
N ALA A 54 1.23 -11.87 -0.46
CA ALA A 54 2.13 -10.85 0.04
C ALA A 54 2.51 -11.11 1.51
N GLU A 55 3.69 -10.64 1.90
CA GLU A 55 4.17 -10.69 3.29
C GLU A 55 3.72 -9.46 4.06
N LEU A 56 3.30 -9.62 5.32
CA LEU A 56 3.00 -8.51 6.22
C LEU A 56 4.28 -7.70 6.53
N VAL A 57 4.21 -6.37 6.41
CA VAL A 57 5.35 -5.48 6.76
C VAL A 57 5.15 -4.69 8.05
N ASN A 58 4.03 -4.92 8.74
CA ASN A 58 3.77 -4.45 10.10
C ASN A 58 2.92 -5.47 10.85
N GLU A 59 2.89 -5.38 12.18
CA GLU A 59 2.05 -6.26 13.03
C GLU A 59 0.56 -6.02 12.77
N ALA A 60 -0.20 -7.11 12.72
CA ALA A 60 -1.66 -7.06 12.72
C ALA A 60 -2.18 -6.74 14.14
N VAL A 61 -3.28 -5.99 14.23
CA VAL A 61 -3.88 -5.60 15.51
C VAL A 61 -5.17 -6.36 15.78
N TYR A 62 -5.96 -6.62 14.74
CA TYR A 62 -7.33 -7.13 14.81
C TYR A 62 -7.51 -8.48 14.14
N PHE A 63 -6.46 -9.08 13.59
CA PHE A 63 -6.44 -10.45 13.11
C PHE A 63 -5.13 -11.13 13.49
N GLU A 64 -5.05 -12.45 13.30
CA GLU A 64 -3.84 -13.22 13.58
C GLU A 64 -2.85 -13.08 12.42
N GLY A 65 -1.67 -12.52 12.69
CA GLY A 65 -0.60 -12.38 11.72
C GLY A 65 0.56 -11.51 12.24
N HIS A 66 1.78 -11.90 11.89
CA HIS A 66 3.01 -11.23 12.29
C HIS A 66 3.78 -10.70 11.08
N VAL A 67 4.71 -9.78 11.33
CA VAL A 67 5.63 -9.32 10.27
C VAL A 67 6.35 -10.51 9.63
N GLY A 68 6.30 -10.58 8.30
CA GLY A 68 6.87 -11.66 7.50
C GLY A 68 5.93 -12.82 7.20
N ASP A 69 4.75 -12.89 7.85
CA ASP A 69 3.76 -13.92 7.50
C ASP A 69 3.16 -13.63 6.11
N GLU A 70 3.01 -14.69 5.31
CA GLU A 70 2.32 -14.61 4.02
C GLU A 70 0.81 -14.60 4.21
N ILE A 71 0.15 -13.67 3.52
CA ILE A 71 -1.29 -13.60 3.41
C ILE A 71 -1.73 -13.51 1.95
N THR A 72 -2.97 -13.89 1.71
CA THR A 72 -3.60 -13.85 0.38
C THR A 72 -4.84 -12.97 0.42
N PHE A 73 -4.98 -12.10 -0.58
CA PHE A 73 -6.16 -11.25 -0.74
C PHE A 73 -6.45 -10.97 -2.22
N SER A 74 -7.69 -10.58 -2.52
CA SER A 74 -8.10 -10.20 -3.86
C SER A 74 -7.69 -8.75 -4.18
N PRO A 75 -7.39 -8.41 -5.46
CA PRO A 75 -7.09 -7.03 -5.87
C PRO A 75 -8.16 -6.00 -5.47
N ASP A 76 -9.41 -6.41 -5.29
CA ASP A 76 -10.51 -5.55 -4.81
C ASP A 76 -10.42 -5.22 -3.31
N GLN A 77 -9.49 -5.83 -2.56
CA GLN A 77 -9.18 -5.46 -1.18
C GLN A 77 -8.09 -4.39 -1.11
N ILE A 78 -7.45 -4.03 -2.22
CA ILE A 78 -6.46 -2.97 -2.26
C ILE A 78 -7.11 -1.63 -1.92
N SER A 79 -6.46 -0.95 -0.99
CA SER A 79 -6.86 0.32 -0.38
C SER A 79 -5.85 1.44 -0.64
N ASP A 80 -4.58 1.07 -0.82
CA ASP A 80 -3.47 1.95 -1.17
C ASP A 80 -2.32 1.15 -1.80
N TRP A 81 -1.34 1.85 -2.37
CA TRP A 81 -0.10 1.27 -2.86
C TRP A 81 1.05 2.27 -2.74
N SER A 82 2.28 1.77 -2.71
CA SER A 82 3.50 2.55 -2.62
C SER A 82 4.62 1.90 -3.41
N TYR A 83 5.48 2.70 -4.03
CA TYR A 83 6.81 2.28 -4.46
C TYR A 83 7.74 3.50 -4.44
N ARG A 84 9.04 3.24 -4.35
CA ARG A 84 10.08 4.27 -4.39
C ARG A 84 10.66 4.36 -5.80
N ARG A 85 10.78 5.58 -6.33
CA ARG A 85 11.50 5.87 -7.58
C ARG A 85 12.08 7.27 -7.49
N ASP A 86 13.34 7.44 -7.90
CA ASP A 86 14.06 8.72 -7.85
C ASP A 86 13.99 9.42 -6.47
N GLY A 87 14.08 8.62 -5.40
CA GLY A 87 13.99 9.12 -4.02
C GLY A 87 12.60 9.58 -3.58
N LYS A 88 11.57 9.39 -4.42
CA LYS A 88 10.19 9.77 -4.14
C LYS A 88 9.30 8.55 -3.90
N LEU A 89 8.32 8.71 -3.02
CA LEU A 89 7.25 7.76 -2.76
C LEU A 89 6.07 8.05 -3.69
N HIS A 90 5.83 7.15 -4.64
CA HIS A 90 4.66 7.17 -5.50
C HIS A 90 3.44 6.56 -4.77
N GLY A 91 2.23 6.96 -5.16
CA GLY A 91 1.00 6.53 -4.49
C GLY A 91 0.85 7.16 -3.11
N ASN A 92 0.77 6.33 -2.07
CA ASN A 92 0.61 6.75 -0.67
C ASN A 92 -0.66 7.59 -0.44
N TYR A 93 -1.78 7.19 -1.05
CA TYR A 93 -3.03 7.94 -1.01
C TYR A 93 -3.59 8.07 0.41
N THR A 94 -3.53 7.00 1.21
CA THR A 94 -3.98 7.02 2.61
C THR A 94 -3.07 7.86 3.48
N THR A 95 -1.76 7.81 3.27
CA THR A 95 -0.79 8.71 3.93
C THR A 95 -1.12 10.18 3.66
N ARG A 96 -1.49 10.52 2.41
CA ARG A 96 -1.88 11.89 2.04
C ARG A 96 -3.12 12.38 2.76
N VAL A 97 -4.10 11.50 2.97
CA VAL A 97 -5.32 11.80 3.75
C VAL A 97 -4.98 12.10 5.21
N MET A 98 -3.96 11.44 5.78
CA MET A 98 -3.53 11.66 7.17
C MET A 98 -2.66 12.91 7.37
N LEU A 99 -2.11 13.51 6.31
CA LEU A 99 -1.20 14.67 6.43
C LEU A 99 -1.74 15.85 7.26
N PRO A 100 -3.04 16.18 7.28
CA PRO A 100 -3.58 17.22 8.15
C PRO A 100 -3.52 16.88 9.65
N GLU A 101 -3.55 15.59 9.99
CA GLU A 101 -3.56 15.08 11.38
C GLU A 101 -2.13 14.82 11.91
N ILE A 102 -1.13 14.85 11.01
CA ILE A 102 0.28 14.63 11.35
C ILE A 102 0.91 15.97 11.78
N PRO A 103 1.74 16.01 12.84
CA PRO A 103 2.46 17.22 13.24
C PRO A 103 3.17 17.89 12.06
N GLN A 104 3.08 19.22 11.98
CA GLN A 104 3.48 20.01 10.80
C GLN A 104 4.88 19.65 10.26
N ASP A 105 5.87 19.52 11.13
CA ASP A 105 7.25 19.19 10.73
C ASP A 105 7.35 17.79 10.12
N GLN A 106 6.61 16.83 10.66
CA GLN A 106 6.57 15.47 10.12
C GLN A 106 5.81 15.43 8.79
N ALA A 107 4.68 16.14 8.71
CA ALA A 107 3.90 16.25 7.48
C ALA A 107 4.70 16.95 6.37
N ALA A 108 5.51 17.96 6.70
CA ALA A 108 6.41 18.62 5.75
C ALA A 108 7.48 17.66 5.20
N ARG A 109 8.10 16.84 6.07
CA ARG A 109 9.05 15.80 5.65
C ARG A 109 8.42 14.76 4.72
N LEU A 110 7.20 14.31 5.04
CA LEU A 110 6.45 13.40 4.18
C LEU A 110 6.15 14.04 2.83
N ARG A 111 5.63 15.28 2.80
CA ARG A 111 5.37 16.01 1.54
C ARG A 111 6.63 16.15 0.67
N ALA A 112 7.79 16.34 1.28
CA ALA A 112 9.05 16.48 0.55
C ALA A 112 9.47 15.21 -0.20
N ILE A 113 9.04 14.03 0.26
CA ILE A 113 9.36 12.75 -0.39
C ILE A 113 8.20 12.17 -1.20
N LEU A 114 6.98 12.69 -1.08
CA LEU A 114 5.85 12.23 -1.89
C LEU A 114 5.99 12.72 -3.34
N ALA A 115 5.86 11.80 -4.30
CA ALA A 115 5.76 12.14 -5.71
C ALA A 115 4.41 12.84 -6.00
N PRO A 116 4.24 13.54 -7.14
CA PRO A 116 2.92 13.87 -7.65
C PRO A 116 2.07 12.59 -7.82
N LEU A 117 0.76 12.71 -7.64
CA LEU A 117 -0.16 11.61 -7.97
C LEU A 117 -0.25 11.48 -9.51
N PRO A 118 -0.37 10.24 -10.03
CA PRO A 118 -0.58 9.98 -11.45
C PRO A 118 -1.95 10.47 -11.94
#